data_AF-A0A955P3D6-F1
#
_entry.id   AF-A0A955P3D6-F1
#
_cell.length_a   1.000
_cell.length_b   1.000
_cell.length_c   1.000
_cell.angle_alpha   90.00
_cell.angle_beta   90.00
_cell.angle_gamma   90.00
#
_symmetry.space_group_name_H-M   'P 1'
#
loop_
_entity.id
_entity.type
_entity.pdbx_description
1 polymer ?
#
loop_
_entity_poly.entity_id
_entity_poly.type
_entity_poly.pdbx_seq_one_letter_code
_entity_poly.pdbx_strand_id
1 'polypeptide(L)'
;MSGLTALGVVYGDIGTSPLYALRECFFGVHQVPANRDNVLGVLSLILWSLVIVISIKYLVYVMRADNNGEGGILALMALLVPWRRGDSPPRVVVLTLGLF
;
A
#
# COMPACT_ATOMS: atom_id res chain seq x y z
N MET A 1 4.72 13.80 25.19
CA MET A 1 5.34 14.62 24.11
C MET A 1 6.35 13.85 23.26
N SER A 2 6.63 12.56 23.54
CA SER A 2 7.68 11.78 22.84
C SER A 2 7.30 11.25 21.45
N GLY A 3 6.01 11.05 21.16
CA GLY A 3 5.55 10.45 19.90
C GLY A 3 5.70 11.36 18.66
N LEU A 4 5.48 12.67 18.80
CA LEU A 4 5.63 13.61 17.69
C LEU A 4 7.08 13.70 17.21
N THR A 5 8.04 13.71 18.14
CA THR A 5 9.46 13.77 17.81
C THR A 5 9.92 12.49 17.10
N ALA A 6 9.47 11.31 17.56
CA ALA A 6 9.79 10.04 16.91
C ALA A 6 9.22 9.95 15.48
N LEU A 7 7.98 10.39 15.27
CA LEU A 7 7.38 10.46 13.93
C LEU A 7 8.16 11.42 13.02
N GLY A 8 8.57 12.59 13.53
CA GLY A 8 9.37 13.55 12.76
C GLY A 8 10.70 12.98 12.27
N VAL A 9 11.39 12.17 13.08
CA VAL A 9 12.64 11.50 12.67
C VAL A 9 12.39 10.47 11.56
N VAL A 10 11.33 9.65 11.67
CA VAL A 10 10.99 8.62 10.68
C VAL A 10 10.59 9.24 9.35
N TYR A 11 9.74 10.28 9.36
CA TYR A 11 9.40 11.02 8.14
C TYR A 11 10.61 11.75 7.56
N GLY A 12 11.54 12.21 8.40
CA GLY A 12 12.82 12.78 7.98
C GLY A 12 13.68 11.77 7.22
N ASP A 13 13.84 10.56 7.76
CA ASP A 13 14.65 9.49 7.15
C ASP A 13 14.12 9.09 5.75
N ILE A 14 12.80 8.98 5.59
CA ILE A 14 12.13 8.70 4.30
C ILE A 14 12.44 9.78 3.25
N GLY A 15 12.56 11.05 3.68
CA GLY A 15 12.78 12.19 2.78
C GLY A 15 14.24 12.47 2.43
N THR A 16 15.20 11.94 3.21
CA THR A 16 16.63 12.23 2.98
C THR A 16 17.15 11.64 1.67
N SER A 17 16.71 10.45 1.31
CA SER A 17 17.20 9.71 0.13
C SER A 17 16.84 10.41 -1.19
N PRO A 18 15.59 10.87 -1.40
CA PRO A 18 15.23 11.73 -2.53
C PRO A 18 16.01 13.04 -2.61
N LEU A 19 16.30 13.67 -1.46
CA LEU A 19 17.08 14.90 -1.39
C LEU A 19 18.54 14.68 -1.84
N TYR A 20 19.16 13.59 -1.43
CA TYR A 20 20.49 13.21 -1.91
C TYR A 20 20.48 12.88 -3.40
N ALA A 21 19.46 12.17 -3.89
CA ALA A 21 19.32 11.88 -5.32
C ALA A 21 19.19 13.16 -6.16
N LEU A 22 18.35 14.12 -5.73
CA LEU A 22 18.24 15.44 -6.36
C LEU A 22 19.59 16.17 -6.38
N ARG A 23 20.28 16.19 -5.24
CA ARG A 23 21.59 16.82 -5.12
C ARG A 23 22.60 16.19 -6.09
N GLU A 24 22.63 14.87 -6.20
CA GLU A 24 23.54 14.17 -7.11
C GLU A 24 23.21 14.43 -8.58
N CYS A 25 21.92 14.53 -8.95
CA CYS A 25 21.52 14.81 -10.33
C CYS A 25 22.00 16.18 -10.85
N PHE A 26 22.08 17.20 -9.98
CA PHE A 26 22.44 18.56 -10.38
C PHE A 26 23.84 19.01 -9.95
N PHE A 27 24.43 18.38 -8.93
CA PHE A 27 25.74 18.76 -8.38
C PHE A 27 26.73 17.59 -8.32
N GLY A 28 26.36 16.42 -8.85
CA GLY A 28 27.21 15.24 -8.92
C GLY A 28 28.20 15.26 -10.09
N VAL A 29 28.95 14.16 -10.21
CA VAL A 29 29.99 14.00 -11.25
C VAL A 29 29.40 14.03 -12.67
N HIS A 30 28.16 13.57 -12.83
CA HIS A 30 27.42 13.52 -14.11
C HIS A 30 26.22 14.47 -14.09
N GLN A 31 26.46 15.74 -13.75
CA GLN A 31 25.40 16.74 -13.61
C GLN A 31 24.60 16.94 -14.90
N VAL A 32 23.28 16.94 -14.76
CA VAL A 32 22.36 17.34 -15.82
C VAL A 32 22.20 18.87 -15.77
N PRO A 33 22.21 19.59 -16.91
CA PRO A 33 21.98 21.03 -16.90
C PRO A 33 20.66 21.36 -16.20
N ALA A 34 20.69 22.29 -15.25
CA ALA A 34 19.53 22.74 -14.48
C ALA A 34 18.60 23.64 -15.31
N ASN A 35 18.17 23.14 -16.47
CA ASN A 35 17.14 23.76 -17.28
C ASN A 35 15.75 23.35 -16.76
N ARG A 36 14.73 24.16 -17.03
CA ARG A 36 13.36 23.98 -16.53
C ARG A 36 12.81 22.58 -16.82
N ASP A 37 13.04 22.08 -18.03
CA ASP A 37 12.55 20.76 -18.45
C ASP A 37 13.22 19.62 -17.69
N ASN A 38 14.54 19.72 -17.46
CA ASN A 38 15.30 18.72 -16.72
C ASN A 38 14.94 18.72 -15.23
N VAL A 39 14.71 19.90 -14.63
CA VAL A 39 14.27 20.03 -13.24
C VAL A 39 12.91 19.36 -13.05
N LEU A 40 11.95 19.66 -13.92
CA LEU A 40 10.62 19.04 -13.87
C LEU A 40 10.68 17.54 -14.15
N GLY A 41 11.54 17.10 -15.09
CA GLY A 41 11.77 15.71 -15.40
C GLY A 41 12.31 14.91 -14.21
N VAL A 42 13.38 15.39 -13.57
CA VAL A 42 13.98 14.74 -12.40
C VAL A 42 13.00 14.73 -11.21
N LEU A 43 12.30 15.84 -10.93
CA LEU A 43 11.27 15.89 -9.89
C LEU A 43 10.16 14.88 -10.15
N SER A 44 9.68 14.76 -11.39
CA SER A 44 8.68 13.79 -11.80
C SER A 44 9.16 12.35 -11.59
N LEU A 45 10.40 12.03 -12.01
CA LEU A 45 10.97 10.70 -11.83
C LEU A 45 11.08 10.30 -10.36
N ILE A 46 11.50 11.22 -9.50
CA ILE A 46 11.61 10.98 -8.06
C ILE A 46 10.23 10.76 -7.44
N LEU A 47 9.24 11.59 -7.82
CA LEU A 47 7.87 11.44 -7.37
C LEU A 47 7.29 10.09 -7.78
N TRP A 48 7.37 9.74 -9.07
CA TRP A 48 6.85 8.48 -9.59
C TRP A 48 7.58 7.27 -8.99
N SER A 49 8.89 7.34 -8.81
CA SER A 49 9.67 6.31 -8.14
C SER A 49 9.20 6.08 -6.70
N LEU A 50 9.03 7.14 -5.91
CA LEU A 50 8.52 7.04 -4.54
C LEU A 50 7.12 6.44 -4.49
N VAL A 51 6.21 6.90 -5.35
CA VAL A 51 4.84 6.36 -5.45
C VAL A 51 4.90 4.88 -5.76
N ILE A 52 5.65 4.46 -6.77
CA ILE A 52 5.75 3.06 -7.17
C ILE A 52 6.35 2.19 -6.05
N VAL A 53 7.47 2.61 -5.46
CA VAL A 53 8.15 1.85 -4.39
C VAL A 53 7.24 1.69 -3.18
N ILE A 54 6.57 2.77 -2.75
CA ILE A 54 5.62 2.73 -1.64
C ILE A 54 4.42 1.85 -2.03
N SER A 55 3.78 2.09 -3.17
CA SER A 55 2.64 1.29 -3.61
C SER A 55 2.97 -0.19 -3.68
N ILE A 56 4.09 -0.59 -4.29
CA ILE A 56 4.49 -1.99 -4.37
C ILE A 56 4.76 -2.56 -2.98
N LYS A 57 5.55 -1.88 -2.14
CA LYS A 57 5.85 -2.36 -0.79
C LYS A 57 4.59 -2.54 0.04
N TYR A 58 3.65 -1.59 -0.03
CA TYR A 58 2.38 -1.65 0.68
C TYR A 58 1.46 -2.71 0.10
N LEU A 59 1.36 -2.82 -1.23
CA LEU A 59 0.58 -3.87 -1.89
C LEU A 59 1.12 -5.25 -1.53
N VAL A 60 2.44 -5.46 -1.57
CA VAL A 60 3.06 -6.71 -1.13
C VAL A 60 2.80 -6.96 0.34
N TYR A 61 2.86 -5.94 1.20
CA TYR A 61 2.54 -6.12 2.62
C TYR A 61 1.08 -6.50 2.84
N VAL A 62 0.13 -5.84 2.17
CA VAL A 62 -1.30 -6.16 2.23
C VAL A 62 -1.56 -7.58 1.70
N MET A 63 -0.93 -7.94 0.60
CA MET A 63 -1.02 -9.28 -0.02
C MET A 63 -0.23 -10.36 0.75
N ARG A 64 0.70 -9.99 1.62
CA ARG A 64 1.42 -10.92 2.51
C ARG A 64 0.82 -10.98 3.91
N ALA A 65 0.00 -10.01 4.29
CA ALA A 65 -0.85 -10.07 5.48
C ALA A 65 -1.94 -11.15 5.37
N ASP A 66 -1.90 -11.92 4.28
CA ASP A 66 -2.64 -13.14 4.07
C ASP A 66 -2.23 -14.26 5.00
N ASN A 67 -3.05 -14.36 6.02
CA ASN A 67 -3.11 -15.37 7.05
C ASN A 67 -3.43 -16.75 6.43
N ASN A 68 -2.49 -17.69 6.57
CA ASN A 68 -2.73 -19.13 6.46
C ASN A 68 -3.48 -19.63 5.20
N GLY A 69 -3.03 -19.23 4.01
CA GLY A 69 -3.35 -19.96 2.78
C GLY A 69 -4.57 -19.51 1.98
N GLU A 70 -5.25 -18.44 2.37
CA GLU A 70 -6.39 -17.89 1.61
C GLU A 70 -6.27 -16.39 1.26
N GLY A 71 -5.06 -15.89 1.06
CA GLY A 71 -4.77 -14.90 0.01
C GLY A 71 -5.79 -13.77 -0.29
N GLY A 72 -6.11 -12.83 0.60
CA GLY A 72 -6.20 -11.35 0.43
C GLY A 72 -7.06 -10.79 -0.67
N ILE A 73 -6.83 -11.28 -1.88
CA ILE A 73 -7.78 -11.26 -2.97
C ILE A 73 -9.04 -12.08 -2.62
N LEU A 74 -8.98 -13.21 -1.91
CA LEU A 74 -10.17 -13.96 -1.47
C LEU A 74 -10.93 -13.21 -0.37
N ALA A 75 -10.26 -12.48 0.52
CA ALA A 75 -10.91 -11.59 1.49
C ALA A 75 -11.62 -10.41 0.79
N LEU A 76 -10.98 -9.82 -0.22
CA LEU A 76 -11.59 -8.79 -1.07
C LEU A 76 -12.75 -9.36 -1.90
N MET A 77 -12.61 -10.56 -2.47
CA MET A 77 -13.70 -11.28 -3.16
C MET A 77 -14.84 -11.62 -2.21
N ALA A 78 -14.57 -12.04 -0.98
CA ALA A 78 -15.58 -12.32 0.05
C ALA A 78 -16.37 -11.07 0.45
N LEU A 79 -15.74 -9.88 0.43
CA LEU A 79 -16.42 -8.61 0.67
C LEU A 79 -17.25 -8.14 -0.55
N LEU A 80 -16.80 -8.48 -1.76
CA LEU A 80 -17.46 -8.11 -3.02
C LEU A 80 -18.53 -9.09 -3.47
N VAL A 81 -18.59 -10.30 -2.87
CA VAL A 81 -19.71 -11.22 -2.98
C VAL A 81 -20.78 -10.72 -2.01
N PRO A 82 -21.84 -10.02 -2.47
CA PRO A 82 -23.01 -9.84 -1.63
C PRO A 82 -23.50 -11.23 -1.24
N TRP A 83 -23.61 -11.47 0.06
CA TRP A 83 -24.20 -12.66 0.65
C TRP A 83 -25.62 -12.84 0.09
N ARG A 84 -25.73 -13.50 -1.05
CA ARG A 84 -26.97 -13.73 -1.78
C ARG A 84 -27.13 -15.22 -2.06
N ARG A 85 -27.26 -15.96 -0.95
CA ARG A 85 -28.03 -17.20 -0.83
C ARG A 85 -28.74 -17.09 0.52
N GLY A 86 -30.01 -16.71 0.61
CA GLY A 86 -31.05 -16.94 -0.38
C GLY A 86 -31.37 -18.42 -0.54
N ASP A 87 -31.02 -19.28 0.42
CA ASP A 87 -31.51 -20.65 0.55
C ASP A 87 -31.71 -20.93 2.04
N SER A 88 -32.91 -20.61 2.53
CA SER A 88 -33.38 -21.09 3.82
C SER A 88 -33.22 -22.62 3.85
N PRO A 89 -32.58 -23.24 4.86
CA PRO A 89 -32.70 -24.69 5.02
C PRO A 89 -34.20 -25.02 5.17
N PRO A 90 -34.68 -26.16 4.65
CA PRO A 90 -36.08 -26.53 4.79
C PRO A 90 -36.42 -26.48 6.28
N ARG A 91 -37.34 -25.57 6.64
CA ARG A 91 -37.78 -25.28 8.02
C ARG A 91 -38.10 -26.55 8.84
N VAL A 92 -38.37 -27.67 8.17
CA VAL A 92 -38.60 -28.99 8.75
C VAL A 92 -37.41 -29.49 9.58
N VAL A 93 -36.15 -29.30 9.14
CA VAL A 93 -34.97 -29.78 9.90
C VAL A 93 -34.73 -28.96 11.16
N VAL A 94 -35.03 -27.65 11.12
CA VAL A 94 -34.91 -26.75 12.27
C VAL A 94 -36.05 -26.97 13.27
N LEU A 95 -37.25 -27.33 12.79
CA LEU A 95 -38.40 -27.66 13.65
C LEU A 95 -38.26 -29.02 14.35
N THR A 96 -37.59 -30.01 13.75
CA THR A 96 -37.37 -31.32 14.40
C THR A 96 -36.26 -31.28 15.46
N LEU A 97 -35.26 -30.40 15.32
CA LEU A 97 -34.19 -30.23 16.30
C LEU A 97 -34.58 -29.34 17.50
N GLY A 98 -35.68 -28.57 17.38
CA GLY A 98 -36.19 -27.73 18.46
C GLY A 98 -37.30 -28.37 19.31
N LEU A 99 -37.70 -29.61 19.00
CA LEU A 99 -38.79 -30.31 19.68
C LEU A 99 -38.34 -31.56 20.47
N PHE A 100 -37.04 -31.71 20.70
CA PHE A 100 -36.44 -32.68 21.62
C PHE A 100 -35.54 -31.97 22.63
#